data_AF-A0A413CQS7-F1
#
_entry.id   AF-A0A413CQS7-F1
#
_cell.length_a   1.000
_cell.length_b   1.000
_cell.length_c   1.000
_cell.angle_alpha   90.00
_cell.angle_beta   90.00
_cell.angle_gamma   90.00
#
_symmetry.space_group_name_H-M   'P 1'
#
loop_
_entity.id
_entity.type
_entity.pdbx_description
1 polymer ?
#
loop_
_entity_poly.entity_id
_entity_poly.type
_entity_poly.pdbx_seq_one_letter_code
_entity_poly.pdbx_strand_id
1 'polypeptide(L)'
;MPEKNFKCLEFDDENKRLNILIGNVDFIDYDKISKVSVLNEDANFRGKSIPFSHQVLGGTTFLSGALEPSFYVGLKISLKDGTINAAYISDRKTGMNTDIYLEDVKEAEHIKKMINKRITK
;
A
#
# COMPACT_ATOMS: atom_id res chain seq x y z
N MET A 1 9.25 -0.49 -23.06
CA MET A 1 8.06 0.16 -22.47
C MET A 1 8.58 1.19 -21.48
N PRO A 2 8.20 2.47 -21.57
CA PRO A 2 8.57 3.43 -20.54
C PRO A 2 8.05 2.93 -19.19
N GLU A 3 8.86 3.03 -18.14
CA GLU A 3 8.40 2.71 -16.80
C GLU A 3 7.18 3.59 -16.49
N LYS A 4 6.10 2.98 -16.02
CA LYS A 4 4.89 3.70 -15.64
C LYS A 4 5.26 4.55 -14.41
N ASN A 5 5.11 5.86 -14.51
CA ASN A 5 5.25 6.74 -13.34
C ASN A 5 4.08 6.50 -12.39
N PHE A 6 4.39 6.09 -11.16
CA PHE A 6 3.40 5.93 -10.09
C PHE A 6 3.33 7.22 -9.27
N LYS A 7 2.12 7.66 -8.93
CA LYS A 7 1.97 8.88 -8.12
C LYS A 7 2.36 8.67 -6.66
N CYS A 8 2.34 7.42 -6.21
CA CYS A 8 2.54 7.06 -4.81
C CYS A 8 3.99 6.74 -4.44
N LEU A 9 4.85 6.44 -5.42
CA LEU A 9 6.23 6.04 -5.20
C LEU A 9 7.06 6.10 -6.47
N GLU A 10 8.37 6.13 -6.29
CA GLU A 10 9.35 6.07 -7.37
C GLU A 10 10.40 4.99 -7.07
N PHE A 11 10.80 4.27 -8.12
CA PHE A 11 11.88 3.29 -8.03
C PHE A 11 13.22 3.99 -8.30
N ASP A 12 14.03 4.15 -7.27
CA ASP A 12 15.37 4.74 -7.37
C ASP A 12 16.39 3.59 -7.39
N ASP A 13 16.52 2.97 -8.57
CA ASP A 13 17.38 1.80 -8.76
C ASP A 13 18.88 2.13 -8.71
N GLU A 14 19.25 3.39 -8.94
CA GLU A 14 20.61 3.89 -8.78
C GLU A 14 21.03 3.83 -7.31
N ASN A 15 20.16 4.28 -6.40
CA ASN A 15 20.40 4.26 -4.96
C ASN A 15 19.85 3.00 -4.28
N LYS A 16 19.25 2.06 -5.02
CA LYS A 16 18.66 0.79 -4.54
C LYS A 16 17.59 0.99 -3.46
N ARG A 17 16.73 1.99 -3.65
CA ARG A 17 15.67 2.34 -2.70
C ARG A 17 14.35 2.63 -3.39
N LEU A 18 13.29 2.54 -2.61
CA LEU A 18 11.95 2.94 -2.97
C LEU A 18 11.65 4.29 -2.34
N ASN A 19 11.44 5.33 -3.14
CA ASN A 19 10.98 6.63 -2.63
C ASN A 19 9.47 6.58 -2.48
N ILE A 20 8.95 6.90 -1.30
CA ILE A 20 7.53 6.87 -0.98
C ILE A 20 6.98 8.29 -1.01
N LEU A 21 6.09 8.57 -1.96
CA LEU A 21 5.50 9.88 -2.15
C LEU A 21 4.20 10.04 -1.35
N ILE A 22 3.49 8.93 -1.12
CA ILE A 22 2.26 8.90 -0.32
C ILE A 22 2.39 7.77 0.69
N GLY A 23 2.80 8.07 1.92
CA GLY A 23 3.06 7.05 2.93
C GLY A 23 3.41 7.62 4.29
N ASN A 24 4.05 6.81 5.14
CA ASN A 24 4.48 7.19 6.49
C ASN A 24 5.98 7.41 6.63
N VAL A 25 6.74 7.20 5.57
CA VAL A 25 8.20 7.38 5.48
C VAL A 25 8.54 7.96 4.11
N ASP A 26 9.72 8.56 3.97
CA ASP A 26 10.16 9.15 2.69
C ASP A 26 10.77 8.13 1.74
N PHE A 27 11.50 7.13 2.26
CA PHE A 27 12.10 6.08 1.45
C PHE A 27 12.34 4.79 2.23
N ILE A 28 12.57 3.70 1.50
CA ILE A 28 12.90 2.38 2.04
C ILE A 28 13.94 1.70 1.14
N ASP A 29 15.08 1.31 1.69
CA ASP A 29 16.09 0.56 0.94
C ASP A 29 15.60 -0.85 0.59
N TYR A 30 15.87 -1.31 -0.64
CA TYR A 30 15.38 -2.61 -1.11
C TYR A 30 15.88 -3.78 -0.26
N ASP A 31 17.11 -3.70 0.28
CA ASP A 31 17.70 -4.75 1.08
C ASP A 31 17.03 -4.92 2.46
N LYS A 32 16.33 -3.89 2.95
CA LYS A 32 15.58 -3.92 4.21
C LYS A 32 14.20 -4.55 4.06
N ILE A 33 13.64 -4.56 2.86
CA ILE A 33 12.30 -5.09 2.62
C ILE A 33 12.32 -6.62 2.78
N SER A 34 11.44 -7.13 3.64
CA SER A 34 11.21 -8.57 3.80
C SER A 34 10.01 -9.05 3.00
N LYS A 35 8.94 -8.24 2.95
CA LYS A 35 7.69 -8.60 2.26
C LYS A 35 6.87 -7.38 1.89
N VAL A 36 6.14 -7.46 0.78
CA VAL A 36 5.12 -6.48 0.40
C VAL A 36 3.76 -7.17 0.20
N SER A 37 2.71 -6.60 0.79
CA SER A 37 1.32 -7.04 0.64
C SER A 37 0.42 -5.88 0.22
N VAL A 38 -0.58 -6.13 -0.62
CA VAL A 38 -1.65 -5.16 -0.90
C VAL A 38 -2.72 -5.33 0.17
N LEU A 39 -3.07 -4.26 0.88
CA LEU A 39 -4.05 -4.25 1.95
C LEU A 39 -4.91 -2.99 1.88
N ASN A 40 -6.06 -3.06 2.56
CA ASN A 40 -7.01 -1.95 2.71
C ASN A 40 -6.96 -1.48 4.18
N GLU A 41 -6.59 -0.23 4.42
CA GLU A 41 -6.60 0.36 5.77
C GLU A 41 -7.84 1.21 5.99
N ASP A 42 -8.53 0.99 7.10
CA ASP A 42 -9.70 1.79 7.49
C ASP A 42 -9.33 3.28 7.54
N ALA A 43 -10.13 4.10 6.86
CA ALA A 43 -9.84 5.51 6.67
C ALA A 43 -9.80 6.31 7.99
N ASN A 44 -10.40 5.80 9.06
CA ASN A 44 -10.38 6.43 10.37
C ASN A 44 -9.03 6.27 11.09
N PHE A 45 -8.20 5.31 10.67
CA PHE A 45 -6.96 4.91 11.34
C PHE A 45 -5.68 5.28 10.58
N ARG A 46 -5.78 5.66 9.29
CA ARG A 46 -4.63 6.18 8.52
C ARG A 46 -3.95 7.33 9.29
N GLY A 47 -2.66 7.17 9.54
CA GLY A 47 -1.83 8.15 10.26
C GLY A 47 -2.05 8.22 11.78
N LYS A 48 -2.93 7.40 12.36
CA LYS A 48 -3.22 7.38 13.81
C LYS A 48 -2.72 6.12 14.51
N SER A 49 -2.45 5.06 13.77
CA SER A 49 -1.95 3.79 14.29
C SER A 49 -0.84 3.24 13.39
N ILE A 50 -0.21 2.16 13.84
CA ILE A 50 0.72 1.39 12.99
C ILE A 50 -0.01 1.06 11.67
N PRO A 51 0.61 1.30 10.50
CA PRO A 51 -0.09 1.14 9.24
C PRO A 51 -0.64 -0.27 9.04
N PHE A 52 -1.90 -0.35 8.58
CA PHE A 52 -2.64 -1.59 8.35
C PHE A 52 -2.84 -2.45 9.62
N SER A 53 -2.84 -1.84 10.81
CA SER A 53 -3.32 -2.51 12.03
C SER A 53 -4.85 -2.65 12.04
N HIS A 54 -5.56 -1.73 11.38
CA HIS A 54 -7.01 -1.73 11.22
C HIS A 54 -7.37 -1.94 9.74
N GLN A 55 -7.56 -3.19 9.35
CA GLN A 55 -7.76 -3.58 7.95
C GLN A 55 -9.23 -3.78 7.62
N VAL A 56 -9.63 -3.40 6.41
CA VAL A 56 -10.95 -3.73 5.84
C VAL A 56 -10.81 -4.97 4.96
N LEU A 57 -11.31 -6.11 5.43
CA LEU A 57 -11.27 -7.39 4.70
C LEU A 57 -12.50 -7.54 3.81
N GLY A 58 -12.29 -7.87 2.53
CA GLY A 58 -13.37 -8.22 1.63
C GLY A 58 -14.02 -9.56 2.02
N GLY A 59 -15.35 -9.61 2.07
CA GLY A 59 -16.12 -10.83 2.32
C GLY A 59 -16.63 -11.02 3.76
N THR A 60 -16.41 -10.07 4.66
CA THR A 60 -17.12 -10.04 5.95
C THR A 60 -18.39 -9.21 5.81
N THR A 61 -19.54 -9.79 6.15
CA THR A 61 -20.78 -9.03 6.36
C THR A 61 -20.55 -8.16 7.59
N PHE A 62 -20.41 -6.84 7.40
CA PHE A 62 -20.33 -5.91 8.51
C PHE A 62 -21.72 -5.84 9.18
N LEU A 63 -21.86 -6.57 10.30
CA LEU A 63 -23.11 -6.69 11.07
C LEU A 63 -23.41 -5.45 11.93
N SER A 64 -22.57 -4.41 11.90
CA SER A 64 -22.73 -3.21 12.72
C SER A 64 -23.15 -1.99 11.88
N GLY A 65 -24.45 -1.78 11.77
CA GLY A 65 -25.08 -0.46 11.62
C GLY A 65 -24.62 0.47 10.48
N ALA A 66 -25.34 0.42 9.36
CA ALA A 66 -25.67 1.53 8.45
C ALA A 66 -24.58 2.30 7.65
N LEU A 67 -23.28 2.08 7.81
CA LEU A 67 -22.26 2.72 6.97
C LEU A 67 -21.25 1.70 6.44
N GLU A 68 -21.12 1.60 5.12
CA GLU A 68 -20.02 0.84 4.53
C GLU A 68 -18.68 1.50 4.91
N PRO A 69 -17.69 0.73 5.40
CA PRO A 69 -16.41 1.30 5.80
C PRO A 69 -15.67 1.85 4.58
N SER A 70 -15.26 3.11 4.66
CA SER A 70 -14.33 3.69 3.70
C SER A 70 -12.88 3.38 4.09
N PHE A 71 -12.02 3.12 3.13
CA PHE A 71 -10.63 2.73 3.36
C PHE A 71 -9.68 3.30 2.30
N TYR A 72 -8.39 3.16 2.54
CA TYR A 72 -7.32 3.45 1.59
C TYR A 72 -6.68 2.15 1.13
N VAL A 73 -6.44 2.01 -0.17
CA VAL A 73 -5.64 0.90 -0.72
C VAL A 73 -4.17 1.27 -0.61
N GLY A 74 -3.36 0.34 -0.13
CA GLY A 74 -1.92 0.56 -0.04
C GLY A 74 -1.09 -0.71 0.02
N LEU A 75 0.21 -0.49 -0.01
CA LEU A 75 1.25 -1.49 0.12
C LEU A 75 1.73 -1.50 1.56
N LYS A 76 1.48 -2.61 2.25
CA LYS A 76 2.14 -2.91 3.52
C LYS A 76 3.52 -3.45 3.23
N ILE A 77 4.54 -2.65 3.53
CA ILE A 77 5.95 -2.98 3.36
C ILE A 77 6.48 -3.39 4.73
N SER A 78 6.72 -4.68 4.90
CA SER A 78 7.35 -5.22 6.10
C SER A 78 8.87 -5.24 5.89
N LEU A 79 9.62 -4.76 6.86
CA LEU A 79 11.07 -4.79 6.85
C LEU A 79 11.59 -6.05 7.56
N LYS A 80 12.89 -6.32 7.42
CA LYS A 80 13.56 -7.47 8.05
C LYS A 80 13.66 -7.36 9.57
N ASP A 81 13.64 -6.15 10.11
CA ASP A 81 13.64 -5.87 11.55
C ASP A 81 12.24 -5.93 12.19
N GLY A 82 11.20 -6.22 11.40
CA GLY A 82 9.81 -6.27 11.86
C GLY A 82 9.04 -4.94 11.74
N THR A 83 9.70 -3.85 11.34
CA THR A 83 9.05 -2.56 11.09
C THR A 83 8.04 -2.66 9.94
N ILE A 84 6.91 -1.95 10.07
CA ILE A 84 5.85 -1.88 9.05
C ILE A 84 5.75 -0.45 8.54
N ASN A 85 5.91 -0.28 7.24
CA ASN A 85 5.68 0.96 6.51
C ASN A 85 4.55 0.80 5.49
N ALA A 86 4.00 1.93 5.07
CA ALA A 86 2.91 2.03 4.12
C ALA A 86 3.27 2.93 2.95
N ALA A 87 2.86 2.50 1.77
CA ALA A 87 2.73 3.32 0.58
C ALA A 87 1.28 3.25 0.09
N TYR A 88 0.52 4.33 0.17
CA TYR A 88 -0.87 4.37 -0.29
C TYR A 88 -0.91 4.71 -1.77
N ILE A 89 -1.76 4.03 -2.52
CA ILE A 89 -1.82 4.23 -3.99
C ILE A 89 -2.36 5.61 -4.33
N SER A 90 -3.30 6.10 -3.53
CA SER A 90 -3.87 7.43 -3.68
C SER A 90 -4.30 8.01 -2.33
N ASP A 91 -4.53 9.32 -2.28
CA ASP A 91 -5.16 10.00 -1.15
C ASP A 91 -6.70 9.93 -1.16
N ARG A 92 -7.27 9.11 -2.05
CA ARG A 92 -8.72 8.96 -2.18
C ARG A 92 -9.19 7.86 -1.24
N LYS A 93 -10.18 8.19 -0.41
CA LYS A 93 -10.96 7.17 0.29
C LYS A 93 -11.79 6.41 -0.72
N THR A 94 -11.91 5.12 -0.54
CA THR A 94 -12.69 4.24 -1.40
C THR A 94 -13.53 3.26 -0.60
N GLY A 95 -14.47 2.60 -1.27
CA GLY A 95 -15.29 1.52 -0.73
C GLY A 95 -15.15 0.26 -1.58
N MET A 96 -15.64 -0.86 -1.05
CA MET A 96 -15.63 -2.14 -1.77
C MET A 96 -16.36 -2.01 -3.12
N ASN A 97 -15.84 -2.69 -4.15
CA ASN A 97 -16.46 -2.78 -5.49
C ASN A 97 -16.63 -1.45 -6.25
N THR A 98 -15.98 -0.36 -5.81
CA THR A 98 -15.95 0.89 -6.56
C THR A 98 -14.86 0.86 -7.64
N ASP A 99 -15.00 1.68 -8.70
CA ASP A 99 -13.98 1.80 -9.75
C ASP A 99 -12.62 2.26 -9.19
N ILE A 100 -12.63 3.21 -8.24
CA ILE A 100 -11.43 3.67 -7.53
C ILE A 100 -10.72 2.50 -6.85
N TYR A 101 -11.47 1.63 -6.16
CA TYR A 101 -10.90 0.46 -5.50
C TYR A 101 -10.25 -0.51 -6.51
N LEU A 102 -10.95 -0.81 -7.61
CA LEU A 102 -10.44 -1.72 -8.63
C LEU A 102 -9.18 -1.18 -9.33
N GLU A 103 -9.16 0.12 -9.63
CA GLU A 103 -8.01 0.82 -10.19
C GLU A 103 -6.81 0.80 -9.23
N ASP A 104 -7.02 1.21 -7.98
CA ASP A 104 -5.97 1.32 -6.98
C ASP A 104 -5.40 -0.08 -6.64
N VAL A 105 -6.22 -1.13 -6.54
CA VAL A 105 -5.74 -2.51 -6.32
C VAL A 105 -4.92 -3.01 -7.51
N LYS A 106 -5.38 -2.73 -8.74
CA LYS A 106 -4.64 -3.13 -9.95
C LYS A 106 -3.27 -2.46 -10.01
N GLU A 107 -3.19 -1.18 -9.65
CA GLU A 107 -1.94 -0.45 -9.55
C GLU A 107 -1.06 -1.00 -8.41
N ALA A 108 -1.61 -1.23 -7.22
CA ALA A 108 -0.90 -1.82 -6.09
C ALA A 108 -0.25 -3.17 -6.43
N GLU A 109 -1.01 -4.08 -7.05
CA GLU A 109 -0.49 -5.39 -7.46
C GLU A 109 0.58 -5.27 -8.54
N HIS A 110 0.49 -4.27 -9.43
CA HIS A 110 1.54 -3.99 -10.40
C HIS A 110 2.84 -3.56 -9.70
N ILE A 111 2.75 -2.59 -8.80
CA ILE A 111 3.91 -2.07 -8.07
C ILE A 111 4.53 -3.18 -7.20
N LYS A 112 3.71 -3.94 -6.46
CA LYS A 112 4.17 -5.08 -5.66
C LYS A 112 4.98 -6.07 -6.50
N LYS A 113 4.54 -6.40 -7.72
CA LYS A 113 5.32 -7.24 -8.65
C LYS A 113 6.66 -6.61 -9.02
N MET A 114 6.71 -5.30 -9.23
CA MET A 114 7.95 -4.58 -9.54
C MET A 114 8.91 -4.51 -8.35
N ILE A 115 8.41 -4.35 -7.12
CA ILE A 115 9.20 -4.40 -5.89
C ILE A 115 9.75 -5.82 -5.68
N ASN A 116 8.89 -6.85 -5.83
CA ASN A 116 9.30 -8.25 -5.65
C ASN A 116 10.47 -8.63 -6.57
N LYS A 117 10.51 -8.13 -7.81
CA LYS A 117 11.64 -8.35 -8.73
C LYS A 117 12.96 -7.75 -8.25
N ARG A 118 12.92 -6.71 -7.41
CA ARG A 118 14.09 -5.98 -6.91
C ARG A 118 14.62 -6.55 -5.59
N ILE A 119 13.73 -7.08 -4.75
CA ILE A 119 14.10 -7.68 -3.45
C ILE A 119 14.48 -9.16 -3.56
N THR A 120 14.07 -9.85 -4.64
CA THR A 120 14.36 -11.28 -4.86
C THR A 120 15.64 -11.47 -5.70
N LYS A 121 16.77 -10.90 -5.25
CA LYS A 121 18.10 -11.15 -5.82
C LYS A 121 18.98 -11.90 -4.83
#